data_AF-A0A1Q7YL09-F1
#
_entry.id   AF-A0A1Q7YL09-F1
#
_cell.length_a   1.000
_cell.length_b   1.000
_cell.length_c   1.000
_cell.angle_alpha   90.00
_cell.angle_beta   90.00
_cell.angle_gamma   90.00
#
_symmetry.space_group_name_H-M   'P 1'
#
loop_
_entity.id
_entity.type
_entity.pdbx_description
1 polymer ?
#
loop_
_entity_poly.entity_id
_entity_poly.type
_entity_poly.pdbx_seq_one_letter_code
_entity_poly.pdbx_strand_id
1 'polypeptide(L)'
;MTPITYSLEHANATVYLSLTDQRFIARTQGKGLLDKPRTIDISLSDLKNFCLVPTIAAQNLVGQNESDYSYDSEFIFSYDDNGKLNKKRVFVNSRDEAFRKFLEALARACPAASLLHLEPAEAQRQIGVINARKTVYIIIGLIVGVPIIIALIVIISKILGG
;
A
#
# COMPACT_ATOMS: atom_id res chain seq x y z
N MET A 1 -27.63 -4.74 8.45
CA MET A 1 -27.45 -5.07 7.02
C MET A 1 -26.58 -6.32 6.85
N THR A 2 -26.73 -7.09 5.77
CA THR A 2 -25.79 -8.19 5.45
C THR A 2 -24.42 -7.60 5.08
N PRO A 3 -23.31 -8.08 5.68
CA PRO A 3 -21.99 -7.56 5.36
C PRO A 3 -21.65 -7.67 3.88
N ILE A 4 -21.11 -6.61 3.28
CA ILE A 4 -20.56 -6.64 1.93
C ILE A 4 -19.10 -7.07 2.04
N THR A 5 -18.75 -8.18 1.39
CA THR A 5 -17.44 -8.81 1.56
C THR A 5 -16.72 -8.99 0.24
N TYR A 6 -15.40 -8.92 0.29
CA TYR A 6 -14.50 -9.26 -0.81
C TYR A 6 -13.37 -10.13 -0.26
N SER A 7 -12.93 -11.12 -1.03
CA SER A 7 -11.78 -11.95 -0.69
C SER A 7 -10.93 -12.17 -1.92
N LEU A 8 -9.62 -12.13 -1.74
CA LEU A 8 -8.64 -12.46 -2.76
C LEU A 8 -7.56 -13.33 -2.16
N GLU A 9 -7.31 -14.46 -2.79
CA GLU A 9 -6.13 -15.26 -2.54
C GLU A 9 -5.14 -15.04 -3.68
N HIS A 10 -3.91 -14.71 -3.33
CA HIS A 10 -2.83 -14.51 -4.29
C HIS A 10 -1.57 -15.25 -3.83
N ALA A 11 -0.48 -15.18 -4.60
CA ALA A 11 0.65 -16.09 -4.44
C ALA A 11 1.29 -16.04 -3.04
N ASN A 12 1.34 -14.84 -2.45
CA ASN A 12 2.05 -14.58 -1.20
C ASN A 12 1.16 -14.19 -0.02
N ALA A 13 -0.15 -13.99 -0.24
CA ALA A 13 -1.07 -13.62 0.82
C ALA A 13 -2.54 -13.84 0.44
N THR A 14 -3.39 -13.80 1.46
CA THR A 14 -4.84 -13.70 1.35
C THR A 14 -5.29 -12.35 1.91
N VAL A 15 -6.21 -11.70 1.23
CA VAL A 15 -6.87 -10.45 1.62
C VAL A 15 -8.36 -10.74 1.77
N TYR A 16 -8.95 -10.31 2.89
CA TYR A 16 -10.39 -10.32 3.10
C TYR A 16 -10.84 -8.95 3.60
N LEU A 17 -11.81 -8.36 2.91
CA LEU A 17 -12.42 -7.09 3.25
C LEU A 17 -13.90 -7.31 3.59
N SER A 18 -14.39 -6.62 4.61
CA SER A 18 -15.80 -6.66 5.00
C SER A 18 -16.25 -5.28 5.45
N LEU A 19 -17.43 -4.89 4.97
CA LEU A 19 -18.10 -3.64 5.30
C LEU A 19 -19.46 -3.96 5.92
N THR A 20 -19.68 -3.45 7.13
CA THR A 20 -20.98 -3.44 7.79
C THR A 20 -21.52 -2.01 7.87
N ASP A 21 -22.67 -1.82 8.50
CA ASP A 21 -23.29 -0.50 8.69
C ASP A 21 -22.40 0.48 9.46
N GLN A 22 -21.47 -0.02 10.28
CA GLN A 22 -20.68 0.81 11.20
C GLN A 22 -19.18 0.53 11.14
N ARG A 23 -18.76 -0.60 10.56
CA ARG A 23 -17.37 -1.07 10.66
C ARG A 23 -16.77 -1.42 9.31
N PHE A 24 -15.51 -1.07 9.16
CA PHE A 24 -14.64 -1.54 8.09
C PHE A 24 -13.65 -2.55 8.67
N ILE A 25 -13.59 -3.73 8.07
CA ILE A 25 -12.72 -4.83 8.51
C ILE A 25 -11.82 -5.23 7.34
N ALA A 26 -10.50 -5.20 7.56
CA ALA A 26 -9.51 -5.72 6.64
C ALA A 26 -8.66 -6.79 7.32
N ARG A 27 -8.70 -8.01 6.80
CA ARG A 27 -7.89 -9.14 7.24
C ARG A 27 -6.88 -9.47 6.16
N THR A 28 -5.63 -9.65 6.56
CA THR A 28 -4.56 -10.10 5.66
C THR A 28 -3.77 -11.22 6.32
N GLN A 29 -3.45 -12.27 5.58
CA GLN A 29 -2.59 -13.36 6.04
C GLN A 29 -1.56 -13.63 4.95
N GLY A 30 -0.27 -13.51 5.26
CA GLY A 30 0.77 -13.90 4.30
C GLY A 30 0.88 -15.43 4.19
N LYS A 31 1.62 -15.92 3.20
CA LYS A 31 1.93 -17.34 3.03
C LYS A 31 3.40 -17.61 3.34
N GLY A 32 3.72 -18.81 3.84
CA GLY A 32 5.09 -19.23 4.16
C GLY A 32 5.71 -18.43 5.31
N LEU A 33 6.91 -17.86 5.10
CA LEU A 33 7.63 -17.08 6.13
C LEU A 33 6.87 -15.82 6.61
N LEU A 34 5.81 -15.42 5.91
CA LEU A 34 4.96 -14.27 6.24
C LEU A 34 3.58 -14.67 6.79
N ASP A 35 3.39 -15.93 7.21
CA ASP A 35 2.14 -16.47 7.74
C ASP A 35 1.76 -15.91 9.13
N LYS A 36 1.55 -14.60 9.16
CA LYS A 36 1.05 -13.89 10.33
C LYS A 36 -0.28 -13.22 9.96
N PRO A 37 -1.41 -13.69 10.51
CA PRO A 37 -2.68 -13.03 10.32
C PRO A 37 -2.62 -11.63 10.95
N ARG A 38 -3.18 -10.66 10.23
CA ARG A 38 -3.36 -9.29 10.71
C ARG A 38 -4.80 -8.88 10.44
N THR A 39 -5.45 -8.33 11.44
CA THR A 39 -6.81 -7.82 11.37
C THR A 39 -6.81 -6.36 11.73
N ILE A 40 -7.40 -5.54 10.87
CA ILE A 40 -7.79 -4.16 11.15
C ILE A 40 -9.30 -4.16 11.22
N ASP A 41 -9.84 -3.77 12.36
CA ASP A 41 -11.27 -3.73 12.60
C ASP A 41 -11.59 -2.39 13.25
N ILE A 42 -12.13 -1.46 12.47
CA ILE A 42 -12.30 -0.05 12.85
C ILE A 42 -13.73 0.41 12.60
N SER A 43 -14.15 1.44 13.33
CA SER A 43 -15.39 2.15 13.02
C SER A 43 -15.21 2.92 11.71
N LEU A 44 -16.30 3.13 10.97
CA LEU A 44 -16.29 3.92 9.75
C LEU A 44 -15.87 5.39 10.00
N SER A 45 -16.16 5.93 11.18
CA SER A 45 -15.68 7.26 11.62
C SER A 45 -14.15 7.38 11.71
N ASP A 46 -13.48 6.25 11.90
CA ASP A 46 -12.04 6.20 12.11
C ASP A 46 -11.29 6.08 10.77
N LEU A 47 -11.99 5.69 9.70
CA LEU A 47 -11.45 5.69 8.35
C LEU A 47 -11.27 7.14 7.85
N LYS A 48 -10.02 7.54 7.64
CA LYS A 48 -9.67 8.94 7.30
C LYS A 48 -9.59 9.20 5.81
N ASN A 49 -8.93 8.30 5.08
CA ASN A 49 -8.82 8.38 3.64
C ASN A 49 -8.71 6.99 3.04
N PHE A 50 -9.22 6.79 1.83
CA PHE A 50 -8.93 5.60 1.03
C PHE A 50 -8.86 5.93 -0.46
N CYS A 51 -8.02 5.19 -1.19
CA CYS A 51 -7.90 5.28 -2.64
C CYS A 51 -7.61 3.92 -3.26
N LEU A 52 -7.81 3.84 -4.56
CA LEU A 52 -7.42 2.72 -5.40
C LEU A 52 -6.38 3.22 -6.40
N VAL A 53 -5.27 2.50 -6.54
CA VAL A 53 -4.22 2.83 -7.49
C VAL A 53 -3.82 1.60 -8.31
N PRO A 54 -3.45 1.75 -9.58
CA PRO A 54 -2.97 0.61 -10.36
C PRO A 54 -1.64 0.11 -9.81
N THR A 55 -1.44 -1.20 -9.84
CA THR A 55 -0.13 -1.81 -9.57
C THR A 55 0.86 -1.47 -10.69
N ILE A 56 2.15 -1.36 -10.33
CA ILE A 56 3.23 -1.30 -11.33
C ILE A 56 3.76 -2.71 -11.57
N ALA A 57 4.16 -3.05 -12.79
CA ALA A 57 4.58 -4.40 -13.19
C ALA A 57 5.61 -5.07 -12.25
N ALA A 58 6.51 -4.27 -11.65
CA ALA A 58 7.50 -4.76 -10.68
C ALA A 58 6.88 -5.33 -9.38
N GLN A 59 5.64 -4.95 -9.04
CA GLN A 59 4.91 -5.45 -7.87
C GLN A 59 4.28 -6.80 -8.13
N ASN A 60 4.00 -7.13 -9.39
CA ASN A 60 3.38 -8.40 -9.77
C ASN A 60 4.39 -9.55 -9.78
N LEU A 61 5.68 -9.31 -9.50
CA LEU A 61 6.70 -10.35 -9.52
C LEU A 61 6.63 -11.26 -8.27
N VAL A 62 6.49 -12.57 -8.51
CA VAL A 62 6.63 -13.65 -7.54
C VAL A 62 7.89 -14.42 -7.89
N GLY A 63 8.99 -14.14 -7.19
CA GLY A 63 10.29 -14.75 -7.51
C GLY A 63 10.94 -14.16 -8.77
N GLN A 64 11.91 -14.89 -9.35
CA GLN A 64 12.76 -14.35 -10.42
C GLN A 64 12.07 -14.27 -11.80
N ASN A 65 10.97 -14.98 -12.05
CA ASN A 65 10.32 -15.03 -13.38
C ASN A 65 8.79 -15.28 -13.39
N GLU A 66 8.11 -15.40 -12.25
CA GLU A 66 6.65 -15.60 -12.23
C GLU A 66 5.93 -14.28 -11.92
N SER A 67 4.81 -14.03 -12.60
CA SER A 67 3.97 -12.86 -12.33
C SER A 67 2.64 -13.30 -11.73
N ASP A 68 2.24 -12.67 -10.63
CA ASP A 68 0.93 -12.80 -10.01
C ASP A 68 -0.06 -11.89 -10.74
N TYR A 69 -0.98 -12.51 -11.48
CA TYR A 69 -2.04 -11.80 -12.20
C TYR A 69 -3.38 -11.78 -11.45
N SER A 70 -3.40 -12.26 -10.20
CA SER A 70 -4.63 -12.30 -9.40
C SER A 70 -5.10 -10.92 -8.92
N TYR A 71 -4.23 -9.91 -8.94
CA TYR A 71 -4.54 -8.52 -8.63
C TYR A 71 -4.00 -7.58 -9.72
N ASP A 72 -4.62 -6.42 -9.83
CA ASP A 72 -4.18 -5.36 -10.75
C ASP A 72 -4.04 -3.99 -10.06
N SER A 73 -4.45 -3.89 -8.79
CA SER A 73 -4.51 -2.62 -8.07
C SER A 73 -4.10 -2.76 -6.61
N GLU A 74 -3.68 -1.64 -6.01
CA GLU A 74 -3.49 -1.48 -4.58
C GLU A 74 -4.67 -0.69 -4.01
N PHE A 75 -5.37 -1.28 -3.05
CA PHE A 75 -6.30 -0.56 -2.19
C PHE A 75 -5.54 -0.04 -0.97
N ILE A 76 -5.50 1.29 -0.84
CA ILE A 76 -4.76 1.99 0.21
C ILE A 76 -5.76 2.72 1.07
N PHE A 77 -5.65 2.57 2.38
CA PHE A 77 -6.48 3.29 3.33
C PHE A 77 -5.67 3.75 4.54
N SER A 78 -6.12 4.84 5.14
CA SER A 78 -5.62 5.37 6.40
C SER A 78 -6.72 5.43 7.43
N TYR A 79 -6.37 5.17 8.68
CA TYR A 79 -7.32 5.09 9.78
C TYR A 79 -6.70 5.64 11.05
N ASP A 80 -7.53 6.25 11.88
CA ASP A 80 -7.14 6.55 13.26
C ASP A 80 -7.27 5.29 14.12
N ASP A 81 -6.28 5.05 14.95
CA ASP A 81 -6.31 4.02 15.98
C ASP A 81 -5.70 4.64 17.23
N ASN A 82 -6.55 4.96 18.19
CA ASN A 82 -6.18 5.59 19.46
C ASN A 82 -5.37 6.89 19.28
N GLY A 83 -5.81 7.76 18.36
CA GLY A 83 -5.15 9.06 18.08
C GLY A 83 -3.92 8.96 17.21
N LYS A 84 -3.57 7.76 16.73
CA LYS A 84 -2.49 7.54 15.78
C LYS A 84 -3.05 7.26 14.39
N LEU A 85 -2.62 8.08 13.41
CA LEU A 85 -2.91 7.84 12.01
C LEU A 85 -2.05 6.68 11.47
N ASN A 86 -2.70 5.57 11.16
CA ASN A 86 -2.10 4.39 10.54
C ASN A 86 -2.48 4.30 9.06
N LYS A 87 -1.68 3.56 8.29
CA LYS A 87 -1.87 3.37 6.85
C LYS A 87 -1.69 1.90 6.52
N LYS A 88 -2.54 1.39 5.65
CA LYS A 88 -2.46 0.01 5.16
C LYS A 88 -2.65 0.00 3.66
N ARG A 89 -1.94 -0.92 3.03
CA ARG A 89 -2.04 -1.27 1.63
C ARG A 89 -2.40 -2.74 1.53
N VAL A 90 -3.32 -3.08 0.65
CA VAL A 90 -3.66 -4.45 0.26
C VAL A 90 -3.78 -4.53 -1.25
N PHE A 91 -3.40 -5.68 -1.83
CA PHE A 91 -3.55 -5.93 -3.26
C PHE A 91 -4.94 -6.47 -3.54
N VAL A 92 -5.56 -5.97 -4.60
CA VAL A 92 -6.94 -6.27 -4.97
C VAL A 92 -7.07 -6.36 -6.49
N ASN A 93 -8.11 -7.08 -6.93
CA ASN A 93 -8.51 -7.10 -8.33
C ASN A 93 -9.61 -6.05 -8.55
N SER A 94 -9.28 -4.95 -9.21
CA SER A 94 -10.24 -3.86 -9.47
C SER A 94 -11.37 -4.26 -10.42
N ARG A 95 -11.17 -5.32 -11.20
CA ARG A 95 -12.14 -5.84 -12.17
C ARG A 95 -13.11 -6.82 -11.55
N ASP A 96 -12.82 -7.30 -10.34
CA ASP A 96 -13.69 -8.21 -9.60
C ASP A 96 -15.00 -7.51 -9.19
N GLU A 97 -16.14 -8.15 -9.49
CA GLU A 97 -17.46 -7.57 -9.22
C GLU A 97 -17.71 -7.39 -7.71
N ALA A 98 -17.26 -8.32 -6.87
CA ALA A 98 -17.42 -8.22 -5.43
C ALA A 98 -16.56 -7.07 -4.87
N PHE A 99 -15.33 -6.89 -5.38
CA PHE A 99 -14.52 -5.73 -5.00
C PHE A 99 -15.15 -4.40 -5.43
N ARG A 100 -15.69 -4.32 -6.65
CA ARG A 100 -16.38 -3.11 -7.12
C ARG A 100 -17.58 -2.77 -6.25
N LYS A 101 -18.43 -3.75 -5.95
CA LYS A 101 -19.58 -3.57 -5.03
C LYS A 101 -19.14 -3.12 -3.65
N PHE A 102 -18.06 -3.70 -3.12
CA PHE A 102 -17.46 -3.30 -1.85
C PHE A 102 -16.99 -1.83 -1.87
N LEU A 103 -16.25 -1.45 -2.90
CA LEU A 103 -15.68 -0.11 -3.03
C LEU A 103 -16.76 0.97 -3.19
N GLU A 104 -17.78 0.70 -4.01
CA GLU A 104 -18.95 1.57 -4.18
C GLU A 104 -19.74 1.72 -2.88
N ALA A 105 -19.92 0.64 -2.11
CA ALA A 105 -20.58 0.71 -0.81
C ALA A 105 -19.77 1.52 0.21
N LEU A 106 -18.45 1.34 0.24
CA LEU A 106 -17.57 2.10 1.13
C LEU A 106 -17.58 3.60 0.79
N ALA A 107 -17.52 3.94 -0.50
CA ALA A 107 -17.60 5.33 -0.97
C ALA A 107 -18.93 6.00 -0.63
N ARG A 108 -20.04 5.25 -0.65
CA ARG A 108 -21.34 5.77 -0.20
C ARG A 108 -21.40 5.94 1.32
N ALA A 109 -20.81 5.03 2.08
CA ALA A 109 -20.84 5.08 3.54
C ALA A 109 -19.90 6.16 4.12
N CYS A 110 -18.79 6.44 3.45
CA CYS A 110 -17.76 7.39 3.91
C CYS A 110 -17.28 8.30 2.77
N PRO A 111 -18.15 9.13 2.17
CA PRO A 111 -17.80 9.93 1.00
C PRO A 111 -16.66 10.91 1.26
N ALA A 112 -16.60 11.49 2.47
CA ALA A 112 -15.54 12.43 2.86
C ALA A 112 -14.14 11.78 2.95
N ALA A 113 -14.06 10.46 3.17
CA ALA A 113 -12.80 9.73 3.18
C ALA A 113 -12.39 9.23 1.79
N SER A 114 -13.27 9.33 0.79
CA SER A 114 -13.03 8.79 -0.55
C SER A 114 -12.14 9.71 -1.37
N LEU A 115 -10.98 9.21 -1.78
CA LEU A 115 -10.08 9.89 -2.72
C LEU A 115 -10.14 9.29 -4.12
N LEU A 116 -11.19 8.52 -4.44
CA LEU A 116 -11.36 7.86 -5.74
C LEU A 116 -11.55 8.85 -6.91
N HIS A 117 -11.87 10.11 -6.61
CA HIS A 117 -12.03 11.18 -7.58
C HIS A 117 -10.69 11.83 -7.98
N LEU A 118 -9.60 11.52 -7.27
CA LEU A 118 -8.28 12.09 -7.52
C LEU A 118 -7.44 11.17 -8.39
N GLU A 119 -6.47 11.76 -9.08
CA GLU A 119 -5.44 11.00 -9.78
C GLU A 119 -4.62 10.16 -8.78
N PRO A 120 -4.18 8.94 -9.13
CA PRO A 120 -3.49 8.02 -8.21
C PRO A 120 -2.31 8.63 -7.45
N ALA A 121 -1.50 9.45 -8.12
CA ALA A 121 -0.34 10.09 -7.51
C ALA A 121 -0.73 11.16 -6.47
N GLU A 122 -1.84 11.85 -6.70
CA GLU A 122 -2.37 12.87 -5.78
C GLU A 122 -3.04 12.21 -4.57
N ALA A 123 -3.87 11.18 -4.81
CA ALA A 123 -4.49 10.39 -3.75
C ALA A 123 -3.44 9.79 -2.81
N GLN A 124 -2.36 9.21 -3.36
CA GLN A 124 -1.24 8.69 -2.55
C GLN A 124 -0.53 9.78 -1.74
N ARG A 125 -0.34 10.98 -2.30
CA ARG A 125 0.25 12.12 -1.58
C ARG A 125 -0.62 12.55 -0.41
N GLN A 126 -1.94 12.61 -0.60
CA GLN A 126 -2.88 13.03 0.45
C GLN A 126 -2.99 12.01 1.58
N ILE A 127 -2.95 10.71 1.29
CA ILE A 127 -2.80 9.67 2.31
C ILE A 127 -1.41 9.74 2.99
N GLY A 128 -0.43 10.35 2.31
CA GLY A 128 0.96 10.41 2.76
C GLY A 128 1.65 9.05 2.64
N VAL A 129 1.33 8.28 1.61
CA VAL A 129 2.09 7.07 1.24
C VAL A 129 3.29 7.52 0.41
N ILE A 130 4.49 7.32 0.93
CA ILE A 130 5.72 7.65 0.20
C ILE A 130 5.85 6.63 -0.93
N ASN A 131 5.97 7.12 -2.16
CA ASN A 131 6.17 6.26 -3.33
C ASN A 131 7.46 5.44 -3.13
N ALA A 132 7.37 4.11 -3.14
CA ALA A 132 8.49 3.21 -2.85
C ALA A 132 9.72 3.49 -3.75
N ARG A 133 9.50 4.02 -4.97
CA ARG A 133 10.57 4.52 -5.85
C ARG A 133 11.46 5.56 -5.17
N LYS A 134 10.89 6.57 -4.48
CA LYS A 134 11.67 7.60 -3.80
C LYS A 134 12.54 7.00 -2.70
N THR A 135 11.99 6.08 -1.91
CA THR A 135 12.74 5.39 -0.85
C THR A 135 13.89 4.55 -1.41
N VAL A 136 13.66 3.81 -2.50
CA VAL A 136 14.71 3.02 -3.16
C VAL A 136 15.82 3.90 -3.74
N TYR A 137 15.50 5.00 -4.42
CA TYR A 137 16.54 5.93 -4.91
C TYR A 137 17.33 6.61 -3.78
N ILE A 138 16.68 6.92 -2.65
CA ILE A 138 17.38 7.45 -1.46
C ILE A 138 18.35 6.39 -0.91
N ILE A 139 17.91 5.13 -0.81
CA ILE A 139 18.76 4.03 -0.33
C ILE A 139 19.93 3.77 -1.29
N ILE A 140 19.67 3.69 -2.60
CA ILE A 140 20.73 3.52 -3.62
C ILE A 140 21.68 4.71 -3.59
N GLY A 141 21.17 5.94 -3.50
CA GLY A 141 21.96 7.16 -3.37
C GLY A 141 22.86 7.17 -2.13
N LEU A 142 22.38 6.62 -1.01
CA LEU A 142 23.21 6.43 0.20
C LEU A 142 24.28 5.35 0.01
N ILE A 143 23.93 4.19 -0.57
CA ILE A 143 24.87 3.08 -0.75
C ILE A 143 25.96 3.42 -1.77
N VAL A 144 25.63 4.11 -2.86
CA VAL A 144 26.57 4.42 -3.95
C VAL A 144 27.20 5.79 -3.77
N GLY A 145 26.43 6.79 -3.34
CA GLY A 145 26.90 8.17 -3.23
C GLY A 145 27.87 8.40 -2.07
N VAL A 146 27.63 7.78 -0.90
CA VAL A 146 28.51 7.96 0.27
C VAL A 146 29.92 7.43 0.01
N PRO A 147 30.13 6.21 -0.54
CA PRO A 147 31.47 5.72 -0.86
C PRO A 147 32.19 6.58 -1.90
N ILE A 148 31.49 7.09 -2.93
CA ILE A 148 32.08 7.95 -3.96
C ILE A 148 32.55 9.28 -3.37
N ILE A 149 31.73 9.91 -2.51
CA ILE A 149 32.10 11.16 -1.83
C ILE A 149 33.31 10.94 -0.92
N ILE A 150 33.34 9.85 -0.16
CA ILE A 150 34.49 9.50 0.69
C ILE A 150 35.76 9.32 -0.17
N ALA A 151 35.67 8.58 -1.28
CA ALA A 151 36.80 8.38 -2.18
C ALA A 151 37.33 9.70 -2.76
N LEU A 152 36.43 10.61 -3.17
CA LEU A 152 36.77 11.95 -3.66
C LEU A 152 37.51 12.79 -2.60
N ILE A 153 37.02 12.79 -1.36
CA ILE A 153 37.67 13.53 -0.25
C ILE A 153 39.08 13.00 -0.01
N VAL A 154 39.28 11.67 -0.02
CA VAL A 154 40.61 11.05 0.16
C VAL A 154 41.56 11.44 -0.97
N ILE A 155 41.09 11.41 -2.22
CA ILE A 155 41.90 11.79 -3.38
C ILE A 155 42.30 13.27 -3.31
N ILE A 156 41.35 14.16 -3.02
CA ILE A 156 41.59 15.60 -2.91
C ILE A 156 42.56 15.90 -1.75
N SER A 157 42.38 15.25 -0.61
CA SER A 157 43.26 15.41 0.56
C SER A 157 44.70 14.95 0.27
N LYS A 158 44.87 13.91 -0.55
CA LYS A 158 46.19 13.44 -1.01
C LYS A 158 46.87 14.40 -1.99
N ILE A 159 46.09 15.12 -2.80
CA ILE A 159 46.62 16.08 -3.79
C ILE A 159 46.97 17.42 -3.14
N LEU A 160 46.19 17.88 -2.16
CA LEU A 160 46.38 19.19 -1.51
C LEU A 160 47.24 19.14 -0.24
N GLY A 161 47.37 17.98 0.40
CA GLY A 161 48.18 17.79 1.62
C GLY A 161 49.54 17.12 1.38
N GLY A 162 49.95 16.97 0.12
CA GLY A 162 51.27 16.48 -0.30
C GLY A 162 52.23 17.61 -0.62
#